data_AF-A0A6M0QAI4-F1
#
_entry.id   AF-A0A6M0QAI4-F1
#
_cell.length_a   1.000
_cell.length_b   1.000
_cell.length_c   1.000
_cell.angle_alpha   90.00
_cell.angle_beta   90.00
_cell.angle_gamma   90.00
#
_symmetry.space_group_name_H-M   'P 1'
#
loop_
_entity.id
_entity.type
_entity.pdbx_description
1 polymer ?
#
loop_
_entity_poly.entity_id
_entity_poly.type
_entity_poly.pdbx_seq_one_letter_code
_entity_poly.pdbx_strand_id
1 'polypeptide(L)'
;MDVCYALDIEENDTESSCPSFVGGKPNLPLEQAVPECQLCSSQLTFFFQISFPYNHKWEDLSMAVFACTSCVHKEYLIPEMLEGVLEGINIPKGFLTVYQRNFRILVFRTGEAVTKDTYQEKIKYKPIKLRVTNDLDIYTDKLGGNPNWLLDNEAPAMYDGNPMFFLMQILEDYKFEILSDASPQIKLDLNGEPAPSQENYYELFLGNNLYFFGTEDKTNSMVYLISQI
;
A
#
# COMPACT_ATOMS: atom_id res chain seq x y z
N MET A 1 10.21 18.93 -12.35
CA MET A 1 8.91 18.72 -13.00
C MET A 1 8.28 17.55 -12.29
N ASP A 2 7.12 17.75 -11.69
CA ASP A 2 6.38 16.64 -11.10
C ASP A 2 5.88 15.76 -12.25
N VAL A 3 6.22 14.48 -12.20
CA VAL A 3 5.83 13.49 -13.22
C VAL A 3 4.70 12.65 -12.65
N CYS A 4 3.69 12.39 -13.46
CA CYS A 4 2.57 11.53 -13.12
C CYS A 4 2.62 10.27 -13.99
N TYR A 5 2.33 9.12 -13.38
CA TYR A 5 2.25 7.83 -14.06
C TYR A 5 0.90 7.19 -13.71
N ALA A 6 0.08 6.92 -14.72
CA ALA A 6 -1.08 6.06 -14.54
C ALA A 6 -0.61 4.61 -14.32
N LEU A 7 -1.26 3.90 -13.41
CA LEU A 7 -1.01 2.49 -13.13
C LEU A 7 -1.92 1.65 -14.03
N ASP A 8 -1.38 1.11 -15.11
CA ASP A 8 -2.10 0.20 -15.99
C ASP A 8 -1.87 -1.25 -15.48
N ILE A 9 -2.87 -1.82 -14.81
CA ILE A 9 -2.81 -3.18 -14.24
C ILE A 9 -3.29 -4.17 -15.29
N GLU A 10 -2.43 -5.11 -15.67
CA GLU A 10 -2.74 -6.07 -16.74
C GLU A 10 -3.26 -7.40 -16.19
N GLU A 11 -4.27 -7.96 -16.85
CA GLU A 11 -4.73 -9.34 -16.61
C GLU A 11 -3.73 -10.31 -17.24
N ASN A 12 -2.68 -10.66 -16.48
CA ASN A 12 -1.70 -11.66 -16.88
C ASN A 12 -1.24 -12.46 -15.65
N ASP A 13 -1.60 -13.74 -15.63
CA ASP A 13 -1.30 -14.66 -14.53
C ASP A 13 0.17 -15.17 -14.52
N THR A 14 0.98 -14.77 -15.50
CA THR A 14 2.37 -15.22 -15.59
C THR A 14 3.26 -14.26 -14.81
N GLU A 15 3.89 -14.76 -13.73
CA GLU A 15 4.94 -14.01 -13.04
C GLU A 15 5.99 -13.56 -14.05
N SER A 16 6.11 -12.24 -14.20
CA SER A 16 7.08 -11.61 -15.08
C SER A 16 8.12 -10.89 -14.23
N SER A 17 9.26 -10.51 -14.82
CA SER A 17 10.27 -9.70 -14.12
C SER A 17 9.83 -8.24 -13.89
N CYS A 18 8.51 -7.98 -13.83
CA CYS A 18 7.99 -6.64 -13.64
C CYS A 18 8.26 -6.21 -12.19
N PRO A 19 8.94 -5.08 -11.95
CA PRO A 19 9.29 -4.68 -10.59
C PRO A 19 8.10 -4.05 -9.83
N SER A 20 7.00 -3.75 -10.53
CA SER A 20 5.73 -3.26 -9.99
C SER A 20 4.61 -4.25 -10.33
N PHE A 21 3.89 -4.75 -9.33
CA PHE A 21 2.89 -5.80 -9.51
C PHE A 21 1.92 -5.88 -8.32
N VAL A 22 0.74 -6.43 -8.56
CA VAL A 22 -0.25 -6.85 -7.56
C VAL A 22 -0.10 -8.35 -7.31
N GLY A 23 -0.24 -8.81 -6.06
CA GLY A 23 -0.30 -10.23 -5.70
C GLY A 23 0.95 -11.06 -6.05
N GLY A 24 0.80 -12.38 -6.11
CA GLY A 24 1.92 -13.30 -6.27
C GLY A 24 2.90 -13.27 -5.09
N LYS A 25 4.18 -13.51 -5.36
CA LYS A 25 5.24 -13.48 -4.34
C LYS A 25 5.92 -12.10 -4.25
N PRO A 26 6.07 -11.53 -3.04
CA PRO A 26 6.75 -10.25 -2.88
C PRO A 26 8.25 -10.37 -3.16
N ASN A 27 8.83 -9.31 -3.72
CA ASN A 27 10.26 -9.15 -3.82
C ASN A 27 10.73 -8.30 -2.63
N LEU A 28 11.53 -8.86 -1.72
CA LEU A 28 12.01 -8.15 -0.54
C LEU A 28 13.52 -8.36 -0.38
N PRO A 29 14.23 -7.47 0.35
CA PRO A 29 15.64 -7.69 0.66
C PRO A 29 15.90 -9.06 1.28
N LEU A 30 17.07 -9.64 1.04
CA LEU A 30 17.38 -11.03 1.41
C LEU A 30 17.07 -11.35 2.89
N GLU A 31 17.49 -10.47 3.80
CA GLU A 31 17.28 -10.63 5.25
C GLU A 31 15.90 -10.16 5.74
N GLN A 32 15.11 -9.50 4.88
CA GLN A 32 13.79 -9.01 5.25
C GLN A 32 12.77 -10.15 5.19
N ALA A 33 12.21 -10.53 6.34
CA ALA A 33 11.09 -11.46 6.40
C ALA A 33 9.79 -10.78 5.94
N VAL A 34 8.82 -11.59 5.48
CA VAL A 34 7.44 -11.14 5.31
C VAL A 34 6.89 -10.77 6.69
N PRO A 35 6.31 -9.58 6.87
CA PRO A 35 5.90 -9.11 8.18
C PRO A 35 4.72 -9.89 8.76
N GLU A 36 4.58 -9.84 10.09
CA GLU A 36 3.47 -10.44 10.83
C GLU A 36 2.53 -9.38 11.41
N CYS A 37 1.26 -9.76 11.54
CA CYS A 37 0.24 -8.95 12.18
C CYS A 37 0.50 -8.88 13.69
N GLN A 38 0.56 -7.67 14.25
CA GLN A 38 0.75 -7.49 15.69
C GLN A 38 -0.48 -7.85 16.53
N LEU A 39 -1.64 -8.05 15.90
CA LEU A 39 -2.90 -8.37 16.60
C LEU A 39 -3.12 -9.89 16.73
N CYS A 40 -2.80 -10.67 15.70
CA CYS A 40 -3.06 -12.11 15.65
C CYS A 40 -1.82 -12.97 15.35
N SER A 41 -0.66 -12.35 15.16
CA SER A 41 0.61 -13.02 14.80
C SER A 41 0.59 -13.79 13.47
N SER A 42 -0.46 -13.67 12.65
CA SER A 42 -0.45 -14.26 11.32
C SER A 42 0.54 -13.51 10.41
N GLN A 43 1.19 -14.23 9.49
CA GLN A 43 1.90 -13.59 8.39
C GLN A 43 0.93 -12.67 7.62
N LEU A 44 1.36 -11.43 7.35
CA LEU A 44 0.58 -10.47 6.57
C LEU A 44 0.51 -10.88 5.11
N THR A 45 -0.61 -10.57 4.48
CA THR A 45 -0.83 -10.82 3.07
C THR A 45 -0.20 -9.69 2.26
N PHE A 46 0.61 -10.04 1.26
CA PHE A 46 1.15 -9.12 0.27
C PHE A 46 0.06 -8.67 -0.72
N PHE A 47 -0.15 -7.37 -0.85
CA PHE A 47 -1.16 -6.79 -1.76
C PHE A 47 -0.53 -6.34 -3.07
N PHE A 48 0.45 -5.45 -3.01
CA PHE A 48 1.13 -4.95 -4.20
C PHE A 48 2.51 -4.39 -3.88
N GLN A 49 3.32 -4.23 -4.92
CA GLN A 49 4.60 -3.57 -4.90
C GLN A 49 4.70 -2.57 -6.05
N ILE A 50 5.28 -1.40 -5.78
CA ILE A 50 5.61 -0.40 -6.79
C ILE A 50 7.12 -0.13 -6.72
N SER A 51 7.79 -0.27 -7.86
CA SER A 51 9.13 0.25 -8.08
C SER A 51 9.04 1.67 -8.63
N PHE A 52 9.73 2.60 -7.99
CA PHE A 52 9.69 4.00 -8.40
C PHE A 52 10.58 4.22 -9.64
N PRO A 53 10.06 4.87 -10.70
CA PRO A 53 10.76 5.00 -11.97
C PRO A 53 11.90 6.02 -11.89
N TYR A 54 12.74 6.01 -12.92
CA TYR A 54 13.78 7.02 -13.14
C TYR A 54 13.20 8.44 -13.08
N ASN A 55 13.93 9.38 -12.48
CA ASN A 55 13.52 10.75 -12.17
C ASN A 55 12.44 10.91 -11.08
N HIS A 56 11.97 9.84 -10.44
CA HIS A 56 11.12 9.97 -9.26
C HIS A 56 11.94 10.36 -8.02
N LYS A 57 11.36 11.10 -7.06
CA LYS A 57 12.05 11.43 -5.79
C LYS A 57 12.52 10.19 -5.04
N TRP A 58 11.83 9.07 -5.20
CA TRP A 58 12.21 7.76 -4.65
C TRP A 58 12.82 6.80 -5.68
N GLU A 59 13.43 7.31 -6.75
CA GLU A 59 14.19 6.49 -7.71
C GLU A 59 15.11 5.47 -7.00
N ASP A 60 15.17 4.26 -7.56
CA ASP A 60 15.83 3.05 -7.06
C ASP A 60 15.24 2.43 -5.79
N LEU A 61 14.11 2.94 -5.32
CA LEU A 61 13.36 2.32 -4.23
C LEU A 61 12.16 1.55 -4.78
N SER A 62 11.73 0.57 -3.99
CA SER A 62 10.43 -0.08 -4.12
C SER A 62 9.68 0.07 -2.81
N MET A 63 8.35 0.17 -2.92
CA MET A 63 7.42 0.12 -1.80
C MET A 63 6.55 -1.13 -1.94
N ALA A 64 6.48 -1.95 -0.88
CA ALA A 64 5.62 -3.12 -0.81
C ALA A 64 4.59 -2.97 0.32
N VAL A 65 3.33 -3.26 0.03
CA VAL A 65 2.21 -3.09 0.97
C VAL A 65 1.65 -4.44 1.38
N PHE A 66 1.53 -4.64 2.68
CA PHE A 66 1.03 -5.85 3.31
C PHE A 66 -0.09 -5.50 4.29
N ALA A 67 -1.13 -6.33 4.37
CA ALA A 67 -2.18 -6.18 5.37
C ALA A 67 -2.71 -7.53 5.87
N CYS A 68 -3.29 -7.56 7.06
CA CYS A 68 -3.80 -8.76 7.68
C CYS A 68 -5.15 -9.11 7.04
N THR A 69 -5.27 -10.33 6.56
CA THR A 69 -6.54 -10.89 6.08
C THR A 69 -7.09 -11.98 7.01
N SER A 70 -6.33 -12.35 8.05
CA SER A 70 -6.64 -13.47 8.95
C SER A 70 -7.35 -13.06 10.24
N CYS A 71 -7.44 -11.76 10.55
CA CYS A 71 -8.21 -11.24 11.67
C CYS A 71 -8.78 -9.87 11.33
N VAL A 72 -9.74 -9.42 12.13
CA VAL A 72 -10.33 -8.09 12.05
C VAL A 72 -10.50 -7.53 13.46
N HIS A 73 -10.31 -6.22 13.60
CA HIS A 73 -10.55 -5.52 14.85
C HIS A 73 -11.23 -4.19 14.54
N LYS A 74 -12.30 -3.85 15.27
CA LYS A 74 -13.15 -2.67 15.00
C LYS A 74 -12.36 -1.36 14.94
N GLU A 75 -11.35 -1.23 15.79
CA GLU A 75 -10.50 -0.03 15.88
C GLU A 75 -9.43 0.08 14.79
N TYR A 76 -9.14 -1.01 14.05
CA TYR A 76 -8.04 -1.08 13.08
C TYR A 76 -8.52 -1.53 11.69
N LEU A 77 -9.77 -1.21 11.33
CA LEU A 77 -10.33 -1.50 10.00
C LEU A 77 -9.65 -0.65 8.91
N ILE A 78 -9.27 0.57 9.28
CA ILE A 78 -8.53 1.53 8.46
C ILE A 78 -7.27 1.96 9.23
N PRO A 79 -6.26 2.54 8.57
CA PRO A 79 -5.10 3.09 9.25
C PRO A 79 -5.52 4.19 10.23
N GLU A 80 -4.87 4.23 11.39
CA GLU A 80 -5.11 5.27 12.39
C GLU A 80 -4.80 6.65 11.78
N MET A 81 -5.73 7.59 11.94
CA MET A 81 -5.59 8.99 11.50
C MET A 81 -5.15 9.85 12.67
N LEU A 82 -4.36 10.90 12.39
CA LEU A 82 -3.99 11.87 13.42
C LEU A 82 -5.21 12.67 13.87
N GLU A 83 -5.20 13.13 15.13
CA GLU A 83 -6.25 14.01 15.64
C GLU A 83 -6.02 15.47 15.21
N GLY A 84 -7.10 16.19 14.89
CA GLY A 84 -7.07 17.62 14.58
C GLY A 84 -7.13 17.94 13.09
N VAL A 85 -6.57 19.10 12.71
CA VAL A 85 -6.51 19.53 11.31
C VAL A 85 -5.37 18.79 10.61
N LEU A 86 -5.72 17.96 9.63
CA LEU A 86 -4.76 17.09 8.93
C LEU A 86 -3.96 17.84 7.85
N GLU A 87 -4.56 18.83 7.20
CA GLU A 87 -3.89 19.60 6.16
C GLU A 87 -2.61 20.26 6.71
N GLY A 88 -1.47 19.91 6.12
CA GLY A 88 -0.17 20.45 6.50
C GLY A 88 0.32 20.01 7.87
N ILE A 89 -0.23 18.94 8.45
CA ILE A 89 0.18 18.46 9.77
C ILE A 89 1.65 18.01 9.78
N ASN A 90 2.31 18.21 10.92
CA ASN A 90 3.61 17.61 11.19
C ASN A 90 3.41 16.32 12.00
N ILE A 91 3.62 15.19 11.33
CA ILE A 91 3.45 13.87 11.91
C ILE A 91 4.52 13.64 13.00
N PRO A 92 4.12 13.27 14.23
CA PRO A 92 5.06 13.09 15.33
C PRO A 92 5.96 11.88 15.11
N LYS A 93 7.21 11.98 15.58
CA LYS A 93 8.19 10.89 15.52
C LYS A 93 7.65 9.60 16.10
N GLY A 94 7.85 8.49 15.40
CA GLY A 94 7.45 7.15 15.84
C GLY A 94 6.01 6.78 15.51
N PHE A 95 5.14 7.74 15.17
CA PHE A 95 3.76 7.46 14.76
C PHE A 95 3.73 6.49 13.57
N LEU A 96 4.53 6.76 12.53
CA LEU A 96 4.59 5.93 11.32
C LEU A 96 5.11 4.50 11.57
N THR A 97 5.69 4.22 12.73
CA THR A 97 6.09 2.87 13.15
C THR A 97 5.00 2.19 13.97
N VAL A 98 4.33 2.93 14.85
CA VAL A 98 3.35 2.42 15.83
C VAL A 98 1.98 2.14 15.20
N TYR A 99 1.54 2.93 14.23
CA TYR A 99 0.19 2.81 13.67
C TYR A 99 0.01 1.59 12.76
N GLN A 100 1.10 1.04 12.23
CA GLN A 100 1.11 -0.10 11.32
C GLN A 100 0.93 -1.45 12.08
N ARG A 101 -0.20 -1.66 12.77
CA ARG A 101 -0.37 -2.84 13.65
C ARG A 101 -0.76 -4.11 12.90
N ASN A 102 -1.75 -4.00 12.02
CA ASN A 102 -2.29 -5.08 11.19
C ASN A 102 -1.95 -4.92 9.71
N PHE A 103 -1.04 -4.01 9.38
CA PHE A 103 -0.52 -3.81 8.04
C PHE A 103 0.95 -3.39 8.14
N ARG A 104 1.68 -3.46 7.02
CA ARG A 104 3.04 -2.95 6.89
C ARG A 104 3.28 -2.37 5.52
N ILE A 105 4.02 -1.29 5.47
CA ILE A 105 4.60 -0.72 4.26
C ILE A 105 6.11 -0.82 4.40
N LEU A 106 6.73 -1.59 3.50
CA LEU A 106 8.18 -1.74 3.45
C LEU A 106 8.73 -0.93 2.30
N VAL A 107 9.74 -0.11 2.56
CA VAL A 107 10.50 0.63 1.55
C VAL A 107 11.93 0.13 1.55
N PHE A 108 12.45 -0.20 0.37
CA PHE A 108 13.78 -0.81 0.22
C PHE A 108 14.38 -0.51 -1.16
N ARG A 109 15.68 -0.75 -1.31
CA ARG A 109 16.36 -0.63 -2.60
C ARG A 109 15.88 -1.70 -3.56
N THR A 110 15.39 -1.30 -4.74
CA THR A 110 14.84 -2.23 -5.74
C THR A 110 15.85 -3.30 -6.15
N GLY A 111 17.12 -2.91 -6.35
CA GLY A 111 18.18 -3.83 -6.79
C GLY A 111 18.64 -4.85 -5.74
N GLU A 112 18.24 -4.71 -4.48
CA GLU A 112 18.58 -5.64 -3.39
C GLU A 112 17.46 -6.67 -3.15
N ALA A 113 16.32 -6.51 -3.82
CA ALA A 113 15.15 -7.33 -3.62
C ALA A 113 15.28 -8.68 -4.31
N VAL A 114 14.86 -9.73 -3.61
CA VAL A 114 14.76 -11.09 -4.11
C VAL A 114 13.37 -11.63 -3.85
N THR A 115 12.88 -12.48 -4.75
CA THR A 115 11.56 -13.12 -4.59
C THR A 115 11.54 -13.99 -3.34
N LYS A 116 10.52 -13.84 -2.51
CA LYS A 116 10.34 -14.66 -1.31
C LYS A 116 9.62 -15.96 -1.65
N ASP A 117 10.37 -16.95 -2.12
CA ASP A 117 9.84 -18.25 -2.55
C ASP A 117 9.11 -19.05 -1.48
N THR A 118 9.40 -18.79 -0.21
CA THR A 118 8.73 -19.42 0.93
C THR A 118 7.39 -18.78 1.27
N TYR A 119 7.04 -17.65 0.66
CA TYR A 119 5.75 -17.01 0.85
C TYR A 119 4.67 -17.79 0.08
N GLN A 120 3.58 -18.12 0.77
CA GLN A 120 2.40 -18.67 0.12
C GLN A 120 1.58 -17.51 -0.47
N GLU A 121 1.57 -17.42 -1.79
CA GLU A 121 0.73 -16.47 -2.52
C GLU A 121 -0.75 -16.64 -2.18
N LYS A 122 -1.48 -15.52 -2.18
CA LYS A 122 -2.91 -15.49 -1.87
C LYS A 122 -3.69 -14.67 -2.87
N ILE A 123 -3.14 -13.53 -3.28
CA ILE A 123 -3.69 -12.66 -4.33
C ILE A 123 -3.05 -13.06 -5.66
N LYS A 124 -3.84 -13.12 -6.74
CA LYS A 124 -3.36 -13.41 -8.08
C LYS A 124 -2.32 -12.38 -8.53
N TYR A 125 -1.26 -12.83 -9.18
CA TYR A 125 -0.26 -11.95 -9.75
C TYR A 125 -0.86 -11.14 -10.92
N LYS A 126 -0.64 -9.82 -10.93
CA LYS A 126 -0.94 -8.93 -12.06
C LYS A 126 0.17 -7.89 -12.21
N PRO A 127 0.87 -7.79 -13.35
CA PRO A 127 1.91 -6.78 -13.53
C PRO A 127 1.30 -5.38 -13.64
N ILE A 128 2.01 -4.39 -13.10
CA ILE A 128 1.63 -2.97 -13.16
C ILE A 128 2.57 -2.25 -14.13
N LYS A 129 2.04 -1.73 -15.23
CA LYS A 129 2.77 -0.87 -16.14
C LYS A 129 2.58 0.60 -15.76
N LEU A 130 3.70 1.32 -15.61
CA LEU A 130 3.70 2.74 -15.37
C LEU A 130 3.63 3.50 -16.70
N ARG A 131 2.47 4.08 -17.01
CA ARG A 131 2.31 4.90 -18.22
C ARG A 131 2.42 6.38 -17.87
N VAL A 132 3.46 7.02 -18.39
CA VAL A 132 3.68 8.46 -18.22
C VAL A 132 2.49 9.25 -18.76
N THR A 133 2.07 10.25 -18.01
CA THR A 133 1.04 11.22 -18.42
C THR A 133 1.44 12.64 -18.05
N ASN A 134 0.96 13.61 -18.84
CA ASN A 134 1.10 15.03 -18.53
C ASN A 134 -0.07 15.57 -17.70
N ASP A 135 -1.12 14.78 -17.52
CA ASP A 135 -2.26 15.11 -16.67
C ASP A 135 -1.94 14.72 -15.22
N LEU A 136 -1.61 15.73 -14.40
CA LEU A 136 -1.27 15.56 -12.99
C LEU A 136 -2.50 15.23 -12.13
N ASP A 137 -3.70 15.54 -12.63
CA ASP A 137 -4.97 15.40 -11.92
C ASP A 137 -5.80 14.21 -12.45
N ILE A 138 -5.21 13.36 -13.30
CA ILE A 138 -5.87 12.20 -13.88
C ILE A 138 -6.53 11.34 -12.79
N TYR A 139 -7.82 11.05 -12.96
CA TYR A 139 -8.61 10.28 -12.01
C TYR A 139 -8.47 8.78 -12.28
N THR A 140 -7.40 8.20 -11.76
CA THR A 140 -7.05 6.77 -11.85
C THR A 140 -6.07 6.41 -10.74
N ASP A 141 -5.83 5.12 -10.53
CA ASP A 141 -4.65 4.66 -9.79
C ASP A 141 -3.40 5.27 -10.43
N LYS A 142 -2.60 5.98 -9.64
CA LYS A 142 -1.44 6.72 -10.18
C LYS A 142 -0.31 6.87 -9.18
N LEU A 143 0.88 7.04 -9.72
CA LEU A 143 2.11 7.39 -9.02
C LEU A 143 2.52 8.82 -9.40
N GLY A 144 2.75 9.68 -8.42
CA GLY A 144 3.03 11.10 -8.60
C GLY A 144 1.80 11.90 -9.03
N GLY A 145 2.02 13.14 -9.49
CA GLY A 145 0.94 14.10 -9.76
C GLY A 145 0.30 14.66 -8.48
N ASN A 146 -0.96 15.07 -8.57
CA ASN A 146 -1.72 15.60 -7.45
C ASN A 146 -2.75 14.56 -6.97
N PRO A 147 -2.94 14.38 -5.65
CA PRO A 147 -4.00 13.50 -5.15
C PRO A 147 -5.39 13.97 -5.60
N ASN A 148 -6.23 13.05 -6.07
CA ASN A 148 -7.66 13.30 -6.26
C ASN A 148 -8.40 13.06 -4.94
N TRP A 149 -8.48 14.07 -4.07
CA TRP A 149 -9.20 13.97 -2.80
C TRP A 149 -10.70 13.72 -3.01
N LEU A 150 -11.28 12.84 -2.19
CA LEU A 150 -12.73 12.66 -2.11
C LEU A 150 -13.37 13.72 -1.20
N LEU A 151 -12.72 13.99 -0.06
CA LEU A 151 -13.15 14.95 0.94
C LEU A 151 -12.25 16.19 0.88
N ASP A 152 -11.83 16.68 2.04
CA ASP A 152 -10.87 17.77 2.16
C ASP A 152 -9.44 17.30 1.92
N ASN A 153 -8.56 18.26 1.65
CA ASN A 153 -7.13 18.00 1.54
C ASN A 153 -6.56 17.61 2.91
N GLU A 154 -6.01 16.40 3.00
CA GLU A 154 -5.41 15.89 4.24
C GLU A 154 -3.89 15.67 4.10
N ALA A 155 -3.26 16.25 3.08
CA ALA A 155 -1.83 16.09 2.84
C ALA A 155 -0.99 16.48 4.07
N PRO A 156 -0.10 15.60 4.58
CA PRO A 156 0.85 15.98 5.61
C PRO A 156 1.92 16.91 5.04
N ALA A 157 2.42 17.83 5.86
CA ALA A 157 3.58 18.64 5.48
C ALA A 157 4.90 17.91 5.78
N MET A 158 4.99 17.27 6.94
CA MET A 158 6.25 16.75 7.48
C MET A 158 6.05 15.49 8.33
N TYR A 159 7.13 14.72 8.50
CA TYR A 159 7.29 13.69 9.52
C TYR A 159 8.61 13.88 10.26
N ASP A 160 8.55 14.11 11.58
CA ASP A 160 9.73 14.38 12.41
C ASP A 160 10.65 15.46 11.80
N GLY A 161 10.03 16.52 11.23
CA GLY A 161 10.73 17.61 10.56
C GLY A 161 11.23 17.32 9.13
N ASN A 162 11.03 16.11 8.60
CA ASN A 162 11.33 15.76 7.21
C ASN A 162 10.13 16.07 6.32
N PRO A 163 10.28 16.87 5.25
CA PRO A 163 9.18 17.13 4.32
C PRO A 163 8.61 15.84 3.75
N MET A 164 7.29 15.83 3.58
CA MET A 164 6.57 14.75 2.92
C MET A 164 6.04 15.21 1.57
N PHE A 165 5.89 14.26 0.65
CA PHE A 165 5.32 14.51 -0.67
C PHE A 165 4.41 13.35 -1.07
N PHE A 166 3.48 13.63 -1.98
CA PHE A 166 2.57 12.61 -2.50
C PHE A 166 3.34 11.57 -3.33
N LEU A 167 3.17 10.30 -2.98
CA LEU A 167 3.74 9.17 -3.70
C LEU A 167 2.77 8.65 -4.74
N MET A 168 1.60 8.20 -4.30
CA MET A 168 0.62 7.54 -5.16
C MET A 168 -0.75 7.53 -4.52
N GLN A 169 -1.76 7.22 -5.35
CA GLN A 169 -3.08 6.87 -4.88
C GLN A 169 -3.54 5.54 -5.49
N ILE A 170 -4.41 4.86 -4.75
CA ILE A 170 -5.25 3.77 -5.25
C ILE A 170 -6.69 4.20 -5.01
N LEU A 171 -7.50 4.16 -6.06
CA LEU A 171 -8.92 4.50 -5.96
C LEU A 171 -9.68 3.43 -5.19
N GLU A 172 -10.85 3.80 -4.70
CA GLU A 172 -11.76 2.89 -4.02
C GLU A 172 -12.19 1.69 -4.89
N ASP A 173 -12.76 0.68 -4.22
CA ASP A 173 -13.33 -0.52 -4.82
C ASP A 173 -12.35 -1.38 -5.62
N TYR A 174 -11.04 -1.17 -5.47
CA TYR A 174 -10.06 -2.09 -6.05
C TYR A 174 -10.15 -3.47 -5.39
N LYS A 175 -10.47 -4.49 -6.20
CA LYS A 175 -10.66 -5.87 -5.75
C LYS A 175 -9.41 -6.70 -6.00
N PHE A 176 -8.73 -7.09 -4.93
CA PHE A 176 -7.57 -7.97 -5.00
C PHE A 176 -8.02 -9.42 -5.12
N GLU A 177 -8.20 -9.88 -6.36
CA GLU A 177 -8.62 -11.26 -6.65
C GLU A 177 -7.71 -12.29 -5.98
N ILE A 178 -8.31 -13.28 -5.31
CA ILE A 178 -7.56 -14.32 -4.60
C ILE A 178 -7.47 -15.61 -5.40
N LEU A 179 -6.47 -16.43 -5.06
CA LEU A 179 -6.34 -17.81 -5.53
C LEU A 179 -7.41 -18.70 -4.90
N SER A 180 -7.75 -19.80 -5.58
CA SER A 180 -8.83 -20.69 -5.15
C SER A 180 -8.57 -21.41 -3.83
N ASP A 181 -7.31 -21.55 -3.43
CA ASP A 181 -6.86 -22.15 -2.16
C ASP A 181 -6.55 -21.11 -1.08
N ALA A 182 -6.64 -19.82 -1.39
CA ALA A 182 -6.44 -18.75 -0.43
C ALA A 182 -7.58 -18.72 0.60
N SER A 183 -7.23 -18.56 1.88
CA SER A 183 -8.24 -18.40 2.93
C SER A 183 -9.03 -17.10 2.75
N PRO A 184 -10.35 -17.05 3.01
CA PRO A 184 -11.11 -15.80 2.90
C PRO A 184 -10.62 -14.72 3.87
N GLN A 185 -10.84 -13.45 3.52
CA GLN A 185 -10.58 -12.34 4.43
C GLN A 185 -11.56 -12.39 5.59
N ILE A 186 -11.07 -12.28 6.82
CA ILE A 186 -11.92 -12.09 8.00
C ILE A 186 -12.41 -10.64 8.02
N LYS A 187 -13.73 -10.44 8.05
CA LYS A 187 -14.42 -9.15 8.14
C LYS A 187 -15.37 -9.16 9.35
N LEU A 188 -15.91 -8.01 9.71
CA LEU A 188 -16.99 -7.94 10.69
C LEU A 188 -18.32 -8.22 10.00
N ASP A 189 -19.14 -9.11 10.56
CA ASP A 189 -20.49 -9.38 10.09
C ASP A 189 -21.48 -8.27 10.51
N LEU A 190 -22.77 -8.46 10.21
CA LEU A 190 -23.84 -7.50 10.56
C LEU A 190 -24.05 -7.35 12.09
N ASN A 191 -23.57 -8.31 12.88
CA ASN A 191 -23.58 -8.24 14.34
C ASN A 191 -22.30 -7.59 14.89
N GLY A 192 -21.35 -7.28 14.00
CA GLY A 192 -20.03 -6.78 14.37
C GLY A 192 -19.11 -7.86 14.93
N GLU A 193 -19.33 -9.13 14.57
CA GLU A 193 -18.50 -10.27 14.96
C GLU A 193 -17.57 -10.69 13.81
N PRO A 194 -16.32 -11.13 14.08
CA PRO A 194 -15.42 -11.63 13.04
C PRO A 194 -15.99 -12.85 12.30
N ALA A 195 -16.07 -12.78 10.97
CA ALA A 195 -16.52 -13.86 10.10
C ALA A 195 -15.74 -13.88 8.78
N PRO A 196 -15.55 -15.06 8.15
CA PRO A 196 -14.94 -15.12 6.82
C PRO A 196 -15.85 -14.51 5.75
N SER A 197 -15.28 -13.64 4.93
CA SER A 197 -15.92 -13.10 3.72
C SER A 197 -16.35 -14.22 2.78
N GLN A 198 -17.45 -14.01 2.05
CA GLN A 198 -17.89 -14.93 0.98
C GLN A 198 -17.36 -14.52 -0.40
N GLU A 199 -16.59 -13.43 -0.45
CA GLU A 199 -16.05 -12.86 -1.68
C GLU A 199 -14.76 -13.57 -2.12
N ASN A 200 -14.54 -13.67 -3.43
CA ASN A 200 -13.32 -14.22 -4.03
C ASN A 200 -12.24 -13.14 -4.26
N TYR A 201 -12.21 -12.13 -3.41
CA TYR A 201 -11.20 -11.07 -3.40
C TYR A 201 -10.98 -10.57 -1.98
N TYR A 202 -9.83 -9.94 -1.77
CA TYR A 202 -9.56 -9.14 -0.59
C TYR A 202 -9.81 -7.66 -0.89
N GLU A 203 -10.17 -6.92 0.16
CA GLU A 203 -10.19 -5.47 0.18
C GLU A 203 -9.07 -4.96 1.08
N LEU A 204 -8.40 -3.90 0.64
CA LEU A 204 -7.43 -3.18 1.45
C LEU A 204 -8.14 -2.00 2.10
N PHE A 205 -8.15 -1.93 3.44
CA PHE A 205 -8.78 -0.87 4.23
C PHE A 205 -10.22 -0.55 3.81
N LEU A 206 -11.08 -1.58 3.82
CA LEU A 206 -12.49 -1.51 3.43
C LEU A 206 -12.74 -1.13 1.96
N GLY A 207 -11.69 -1.13 1.11
CA GLY A 207 -11.82 -0.71 -0.28
C GLY A 207 -11.89 0.80 -0.44
N ASN A 208 -11.48 1.58 0.57
CA ASN A 208 -11.46 3.03 0.53
C ASN A 208 -10.46 3.59 -0.49
N ASN A 209 -10.58 4.88 -0.81
CA ASN A 209 -9.52 5.61 -1.51
C ASN A 209 -8.28 5.70 -0.60
N LEU A 210 -7.11 5.41 -1.16
CA LEU A 210 -5.84 5.38 -0.44
C LEU A 210 -4.87 6.39 -1.03
N TYR A 211 -4.27 7.21 -0.16
CA TYR A 211 -3.25 8.19 -0.54
C TYR A 211 -1.98 7.95 0.26
N PHE A 212 -0.87 7.78 -0.45
CA PHE A 212 0.43 7.48 0.14
C PHE A 212 1.31 8.72 0.08
N PHE A 213 1.93 9.07 1.19
CA PHE A 213 2.86 10.18 1.31
C PHE A 213 4.21 9.67 1.82
N GLY A 214 5.29 10.11 1.19
CA GLY A 214 6.65 9.66 1.49
C GLY A 214 7.51 10.80 2.01
N THR A 215 8.45 10.51 2.90
CA THR A 215 9.50 11.47 3.28
C THR A 215 10.46 11.74 2.13
N GLU A 216 10.91 12.99 1.97
CA GLU A 216 11.92 13.34 0.96
C GLU A 216 13.29 12.70 1.22
N ASP A 217 13.62 12.43 2.49
CA ASP A 217 14.83 11.69 2.86
C ASP A 217 14.74 10.21 2.41
N LYS A 218 15.64 9.83 1.49
CA LYS A 218 15.75 8.46 0.97
C LYS A 218 16.47 7.49 1.92
N THR A 219 17.22 8.00 2.90
CA THR A 219 18.02 7.16 3.80
C THR A 219 17.17 6.52 4.89
N ASN A 220 16.10 7.21 5.29
CA ASN A 220 15.12 6.73 6.25
C ASN A 220 13.70 6.97 5.71
N SER A 221 13.41 6.38 4.55
CA SER A 221 12.14 6.55 3.86
C SER A 221 10.98 5.99 4.69
N MET A 222 10.04 6.85 5.02
CA MET A 222 8.82 6.50 5.74
C MET A 222 7.60 6.86 4.90
N VAL A 223 6.55 6.06 5.06
CA VAL A 223 5.28 6.24 4.35
C VAL A 223 4.18 6.52 5.36
N TYR A 224 3.42 7.59 5.12
CA TYR A 224 2.12 7.81 5.74
C TYR A 224 1.02 7.43 4.77
N LEU A 225 -0.01 6.77 5.28
CA LEU A 225 -1.15 6.31 4.50
C LEU A 225 -2.41 6.97 5.04
N ILE A 226 -3.12 7.65 4.15
CA ILE A 226 -4.42 8.26 4.40
C ILE A 226 -5.47 7.44 3.68
N SER A 227 -6.63 7.27 4.31
CA SER A 227 -7.78 6.58 3.75
C SER A 227 -9.01 7.49 3.81
N GLN A 228 -9.72 7.64 2.70
CA GLN A 228 -10.97 8.42 2.61
C GLN A 228 -12.11 7.59 2.02
N ILE A 229 -13.34 7.88 2.46
CA ILE A 229 -14.62 7.30 2.03
C ILE A 229 -15.68 8.40 1.95
#